data_AF-A0A1F7WME9-F1
#
_entry.id   AF-A0A1F7WME9-F1
#
_cell.length_a   1.000
_cell.length_b   1.000
_cell.length_c   1.000
_cell.angle_alpha   90.00
_cell.angle_beta   90.00
_cell.angle_gamma   90.00
#
_symmetry.space_group_name_H-M   'P 1'
#
loop_
_entity.id
_entity.type
_entity.pdbx_description
1 polymer ?
#
loop_
_entity_poly.entity_id
_entity_poly.type
_entity_poly.pdbx_seq_one_letter_code
_entity_poly.pdbx_strand_id
1 'polypeptide(L)'
;MGEFVRNKKSQSAVEFAALITLMFLIFTVFFFAVSTKLIDIQRDNDVASLEDFGTFLQNELRLASTAEDGYYSEFNIPKSLSGRDYNISIITYEDIGHTDLVIEYVNYSIDYEYVIPVGDVIGSIDKSKNTTVKVLKQGNVVIVST
;
A
#
# COMPACT_ATOMS: atom_id res chain seq x y z
N MET A 1 14.51 -37.04 -64.57
CA MET A 1 15.10 -36.39 -63.39
C MET A 1 14.63 -34.94 -63.41
N GLY A 2 13.56 -34.63 -62.68
CA GLY A 2 13.00 -33.27 -62.64
C GLY A 2 13.72 -32.47 -61.56
N GLU A 3 14.44 -31.44 -61.97
CA GLU A 3 15.07 -30.49 -61.06
C GLU A 3 13.97 -29.60 -60.45
N PHE A 4 13.74 -29.72 -59.13
CA PHE A 4 12.84 -28.83 -58.41
C PHE A 4 13.48 -27.44 -58.35
N VAL A 5 13.04 -26.54 -59.24
CA VAL A 5 13.42 -25.12 -59.19
C VAL A 5 12.87 -24.53 -57.88
N ARG A 6 13.76 -24.37 -56.89
CA ARG A 6 13.45 -23.80 -55.58
C ARG A 6 13.11 -22.31 -55.79
N ASN A 7 11.83 -21.96 -55.63
CA ASN A 7 11.33 -20.61 -55.86
C ASN A 7 11.89 -19.63 -54.81
N LYS A 8 12.98 -18.92 -55.15
CA LYS A 8 13.71 -17.98 -54.26
C LYS A 8 12.81 -16.93 -53.59
N LYS A 9 11.71 -16.53 -54.23
CA LYS A 9 10.74 -15.56 -53.68
C LYS A 9 9.99 -16.10 -52.46
N SER A 10 9.64 -17.39 -52.46
CA SER A 10 8.96 -18.03 -51.32
C SER A 10 9.88 -18.20 -50.12
N GLN A 11 11.16 -18.50 -50.36
CA GLN A 11 12.16 -18.61 -49.30
C GLN A 11 12.38 -17.28 -48.55
N SER A 12 12.52 -16.16 -49.29
CA SER A 12 12.70 -14.84 -48.68
C SER A 12 11.49 -14.40 -47.83
N ALA A 13 10.27 -14.75 -48.25
CA ALA A 13 9.06 -14.48 -47.46
C ALA A 13 9.03 -15.28 -46.14
N VAL A 14 9.50 -16.53 -46.16
CA VAL A 14 9.58 -17.37 -44.94
C VAL A 14 10.65 -16.85 -43.98
N GLU A 15 11.82 -16.46 -44.48
CA GLU A 15 12.89 -15.87 -43.67
C GLU A 15 12.43 -14.56 -43.00
N PHE A 16 11.72 -13.70 -43.75
CA PHE A 16 11.13 -12.48 -43.22
C PHE A 16 10.06 -12.75 -42.15
N ALA A 17 9.17 -13.72 -42.40
CA ALA A 17 8.16 -14.12 -41.41
C ALA A 17 8.80 -14.66 -40.12
N ALA A 18 9.85 -15.48 -40.24
CA ALA A 18 10.59 -16.00 -39.09
C ALA A 18 11.24 -14.88 -38.27
N LEU A 19 11.81 -13.87 -38.92
CA LEU A 19 12.37 -12.69 -38.25
C LEU A 19 11.28 -11.90 -37.50
N ILE A 20 10.12 -11.68 -38.13
CA ILE A 20 8.99 -11.01 -37.48
C ILE A 20 8.53 -11.80 -36.25
N THR A 21 8.35 -13.11 -36.36
CA THR A 21 7.94 -13.95 -35.22
C THR A 21 8.96 -13.87 -34.08
N LEU A 22 10.26 -13.91 -34.40
CA LEU A 22 11.31 -13.77 -33.40
C LEU A 22 11.25 -12.40 -32.71
N MET A 23 11.08 -11.32 -33.48
CA MET A 23 10.94 -9.97 -32.92
C MET A 23 9.70 -9.87 -32.01
N PHE A 24 8.56 -10.40 -32.44
CA PHE A 24 7.35 -10.43 -31.63
C PHE A 24 7.57 -11.20 -30.31
N LEU A 25 8.23 -12.36 -30.35
CA LEU A 25 8.55 -13.13 -29.15
C LEU A 25 9.40 -12.31 -28.17
N ILE A 26 10.45 -11.65 -28.68
CA ILE A 26 11.31 -10.79 -27.86
C ILE A 26 10.49 -9.65 -27.23
N PHE A 27 9.63 -8.99 -28.01
CA PHE A 27 8.76 -7.93 -27.49
C PHE A 27 7.78 -8.42 -26.44
N THR A 28 7.20 -9.62 -26.62
CA THR A 28 6.29 -10.21 -25.63
C THR A 28 7.00 -10.47 -24.30
N VAL A 29 8.20 -11.07 -24.35
CA VAL A 29 9.00 -11.32 -23.15
C VAL A 29 9.39 -10.00 -22.47
N PHE A 30 9.83 -9.02 -23.25
CA PHE A 30 10.17 -7.70 -22.73
C PHE A 30 8.97 -7.01 -22.07
N PHE A 31 7.80 -7.03 -22.74
CA PHE A 31 6.58 -6.44 -22.21
C PHE A 31 6.17 -7.09 -20.89
N PHE A 32 6.26 -8.42 -20.80
CA PHE A 32 5.99 -9.14 -19.56
C PHE A 32 6.93 -8.73 -18.42
N ALA A 33 8.23 -8.59 -18.70
CA ALA A 33 9.21 -8.13 -17.72
C ALA A 33 8.92 -6.68 -17.25
N VAL A 34 8.50 -5.79 -18.16
CA VAL A 34 8.12 -4.42 -17.80
C VAL A 34 6.84 -4.40 -16.98
N SER A 35 5.82 -5.17 -17.37
CA SER A 35 4.54 -5.23 -16.64
C SER A 35 4.71 -5.72 -15.21
N THR A 36 5.52 -6.77 -15.00
CA THR A 36 5.81 -7.27 -13.65
C THR A 36 6.53 -6.22 -12.81
N LYS A 37 7.53 -5.54 -13.38
CA LYS A 37 8.23 -4.46 -12.66
C LYS A 37 7.32 -3.28 -12.29
N LEU A 38 6.36 -2.92 -13.15
CA LEU A 38 5.39 -1.87 -12.86
C LEU A 38 4.46 -2.26 -11.70
N ILE A 39 4.05 -3.53 -11.62
CA ILE A 39 3.25 -4.04 -10.50
C ILE A 39 4.03 -3.96 -9.19
N ASP A 40 5.32 -4.36 -9.21
CA ASP A 40 6.17 -4.28 -8.02
C ASP A 40 6.36 -2.84 -7.54
N ILE A 41 6.62 -1.90 -8.46
CA ILE A 41 6.75 -0.47 -8.12
C ILE A 41 5.46 0.05 -7.49
N GLN A 42 4.29 -0.33 -8.03
CA GLN A 42 3.02 0.07 -7.45
C GLN A 42 2.84 -0.49 -6.04
N ARG A 43 3.19 -1.75 -5.83
CA ARG A 43 3.16 -2.40 -4.52
C ARG A 43 4.08 -1.69 -3.52
N ASP A 44 5.30 -1.38 -3.90
CA ASP A 44 6.27 -0.69 -3.04
C ASP A 44 5.75 0.70 -2.65
N ASN A 45 5.15 1.43 -3.59
CA ASN A 45 4.52 2.73 -3.32
C ASN A 45 3.30 2.61 -2.38
N ASP A 46 2.51 1.54 -2.51
CA ASP A 46 1.35 1.29 -1.66
C ASP A 46 1.78 1.01 -0.21
N VAL A 47 2.85 0.23 -0.03
CA VAL A 47 3.44 -0.06 1.29
C VAL A 47 4.04 1.20 1.90
N ALA A 48 4.87 1.93 1.16
CA ALA A 48 5.51 3.15 1.65
C ALA A 48 4.48 4.20 2.09
N SER A 49 3.40 4.37 1.33
CA SER A 49 2.30 5.29 1.67
C SER A 49 1.61 4.93 3.00
N LEU A 50 1.46 3.62 3.26
CA LEU A 50 0.83 3.12 4.48
C LEU A 50 1.80 3.23 5.68
N GLU A 51 3.08 2.93 5.49
CA GLU A 51 4.13 3.13 6.49
C GLU A 51 4.32 4.61 6.86
N ASP A 52 4.34 5.51 5.87
CA ASP A 52 4.47 6.95 6.10
C ASP A 52 3.29 7.49 6.92
N PHE A 53 2.07 7.08 6.54
CA PHE A 53 0.87 7.49 7.26
C PHE A 53 0.79 6.90 8.67
N GLY A 54 1.16 5.62 8.83
CA GLY A 54 1.23 5.01 10.14
C GLY A 54 2.29 5.64 11.04
N THR A 55 3.45 5.97 10.47
CA THR A 55 4.52 6.68 11.19
C THR A 55 4.07 8.08 11.62
N PHE A 56 3.31 8.78 10.78
CA PHE A 56 2.67 10.05 11.15
C PHE A 56 1.75 9.88 12.37
N LEU A 57 0.81 8.92 12.33
CA LEU A 57 -0.11 8.67 13.44
C LEU A 57 0.62 8.24 14.72
N GLN A 58 1.61 7.35 14.60
CA GLN A 58 2.44 6.92 15.73
C GLN A 58 3.13 8.13 16.38
N ASN A 59 3.72 9.02 15.57
CA ASN A 59 4.42 10.19 16.09
C ASN A 59 3.46 11.12 16.83
N GLU A 60 2.25 11.32 16.32
CA GLU A 60 1.25 12.16 16.96
C GLU A 60 0.76 11.56 18.29
N LEU A 61 0.47 10.25 18.31
CA LEU A 61 0.08 9.55 19.54
C LEU A 61 1.22 9.51 20.56
N ARG A 62 2.46 9.33 20.10
CA ARG A 62 3.66 9.38 20.95
C ARG A 62 3.85 10.78 21.52
N LEU A 63 3.70 11.82 20.71
CA LEU A 63 3.78 13.21 21.17
C LEU A 63 2.75 13.46 22.26
N ALA A 64 1.48 13.09 22.04
CA ALA A 64 0.42 13.20 23.03
C ALA A 64 0.71 12.39 24.32
N SER A 65 1.34 11.21 24.19
CA SER A 65 1.68 10.38 25.35
C SER A 65 2.75 11.02 26.25
N THR A 66 3.68 11.77 25.66
CA THR A 66 4.78 12.45 26.34
C THR A 66 4.48 13.90 26.73
N ALA A 67 3.39 14.46 26.21
CA ALA A 67 2.97 15.81 26.49
C ALA A 67 2.39 15.95 27.90
N GLU A 68 2.30 17.20 28.37
CA GLU A 68 1.63 17.51 29.63
C GLU A 68 0.14 17.21 29.56
N ASP A 69 -0.46 17.01 30.74
CA ASP A 69 -1.89 16.78 30.86
C ASP A 69 -2.70 17.95 30.26
N GLY A 70 -3.78 17.63 29.55
CA GLY A 70 -4.56 18.62 28.81
C GLY A 70 -4.02 18.95 27.41
N TYR A 71 -2.96 18.29 26.93
CA TYR A 71 -2.55 18.36 25.52
C TYR A 71 -3.72 18.03 24.59
N TYR A 72 -3.94 18.90 23.60
CA TYR A 72 -4.97 18.74 22.58
C TYR A 72 -4.37 18.96 21.20
N SER A 73 -4.68 18.05 20.28
CA SER A 73 -4.34 18.19 18.87
C SER A 73 -5.48 17.73 17.99
N GLU A 74 -5.59 18.34 16.81
CA GLU A 74 -6.59 18.05 15.81
C GLU A 74 -5.93 18.05 14.43
N PHE A 75 -6.08 16.95 13.71
CA PHE A 75 -5.49 16.79 12.39
C PHE A 75 -6.44 16.04 11.46
N ASN A 76 -6.21 16.20 10.16
CA ASN A 76 -7.01 15.52 9.14
C ASN A 76 -6.28 14.28 8.63
N ILE A 77 -6.99 13.16 8.57
CA ILE A 77 -6.56 11.96 7.90
C ILE A 77 -7.02 11.97 6.45
N PRO A 78 -6.25 11.41 5.51
CA PRO A 78 -6.61 11.38 4.10
C PRO A 78 -7.82 10.46 3.89
N LYS A 79 -8.65 10.76 2.87
CA LYS A 79 -9.78 9.87 2.52
C LYS A 79 -9.30 8.51 2.01
N SER A 80 -8.21 8.51 1.26
CA SER A 80 -7.56 7.32 0.69
C SER A 80 -6.04 7.46 0.74
N LEU A 81 -5.33 6.33 0.76
CA LEU A 81 -3.87 6.26 0.67
C LEU A 81 -3.52 5.67 -0.69
N SER A 82 -2.70 6.37 -1.48
CA SER A 82 -2.37 5.97 -2.86
C SER A 82 -3.59 5.68 -3.75
N GLY A 83 -4.71 6.39 -3.50
CA GLY A 83 -5.97 6.19 -4.22
C GLY A 83 -6.78 4.97 -3.77
N ARG A 84 -6.39 4.30 -2.67
CA ARG A 84 -7.05 3.11 -2.13
C ARG A 84 -7.72 3.40 -0.79
N ASP A 85 -8.82 2.70 -0.56
CA ASP A 85 -9.51 2.73 0.73
C ASP A 85 -8.72 1.94 1.77
N TYR A 86 -8.75 2.45 2.99
CA TYR A 86 -8.05 1.88 4.12
C TYR A 86 -8.89 2.02 5.39
N ASN A 87 -8.62 1.18 6.37
CA ASN A 87 -9.23 1.17 7.69
C ASN A 87 -8.17 1.48 8.76
N ILE A 88 -8.59 2.07 9.88
CA ILE A 88 -7.74 2.30 11.06
C ILE A 88 -8.45 1.66 12.24
N SER A 89 -7.75 0.80 12.96
CA SER A 89 -8.25 0.14 14.17
C SER A 89 -7.27 0.35 15.32
N ILE A 90 -7.80 0.55 16.52
CA ILE A 90 -7.03 0.54 17.77
C ILE A 90 -7.43 -0.74 18.51
N ILE A 91 -6.49 -1.67 18.67
CA ILE A 91 -6.74 -2.98 19.25
C ILE A 91 -6.01 -3.05 20.59
N THR A 92 -6.75 -3.19 21.68
CA THR A 92 -6.19 -3.37 23.03
C THR A 92 -6.23 -4.84 23.42
N TYR A 93 -5.08 -5.40 23.74
CA TYR A 93 -4.89 -6.75 24.25
C TYR A 93 -4.81 -6.70 25.78
N GLU A 94 -5.96 -6.89 26.43
CA GLU A 94 -6.10 -6.76 27.90
C GLU A 94 -5.16 -7.70 28.67
N ASP A 95 -4.94 -8.92 28.17
CA ASP A 95 -4.11 -9.94 28.84
C ASP A 95 -2.64 -9.53 29.01
N ILE A 96 -2.13 -8.68 28.11
CA ILE A 96 -0.73 -8.26 28.06
C ILE A 96 -0.56 -6.75 28.25
N GLY A 97 -1.64 -6.01 28.47
CA GLY A 97 -1.63 -4.55 28.64
C GLY A 97 -1.01 -3.82 27.44
N HIS A 98 -1.29 -4.31 26.22
CA HIS A 98 -0.70 -3.79 24.99
C HIS A 98 -1.79 -3.20 24.10
N THR A 99 -1.50 -2.09 23.42
CA THR A 99 -2.43 -1.51 22.44
C THR A 99 -1.69 -1.32 21.12
N ASP A 100 -2.28 -1.82 20.04
CA ASP A 100 -1.78 -1.66 18.68
C ASP A 100 -2.67 -0.72 17.86
N LEU A 101 -2.03 0.15 17.10
CA LEU A 101 -2.64 0.87 15.99
C LEU A 101 -2.44 0.05 14.72
N VAL A 102 -3.54 -0.39 14.12
CA VAL A 102 -3.55 -1.18 12.88
C VAL A 102 -4.11 -0.34 11.75
N ILE A 103 -3.37 -0.26 10.65
CA ILE A 103 -3.81 0.40 9.42
C ILE A 103 -3.76 -0.63 8.31
N GLU A 104 -4.86 -0.80 7.59
CA GLU A 104 -4.99 -1.84 6.57
C GLU A 104 -5.69 -1.32 5.31
N TYR A 105 -5.30 -1.80 4.13
CA TYR A 105 -6.05 -1.53 2.90
C TYR A 105 -7.33 -2.39 2.84
N VAL A 106 -8.44 -1.80 2.42
CA VAL A 106 -9.74 -2.49 2.29
C VAL A 106 -9.89 -3.07 0.88
N ASN A 107 -10.46 -4.28 0.78
CA ASN A 107 -10.76 -4.97 -0.49
C ASN A 107 -9.53 -5.19 -1.40
N TYR A 108 -8.37 -5.52 -0.82
CA TYR A 108 -7.16 -5.75 -1.58
C TYR A 108 -6.80 -7.24 -1.70
N SER A 109 -6.23 -7.63 -2.84
CA SER A 109 -5.89 -9.04 -3.12
C SER A 109 -4.75 -9.58 -2.25
N ILE A 110 -4.07 -8.71 -1.52
CA ILE A 110 -3.02 -9.00 -0.57
C ILE A 110 -3.33 -8.14 0.65
N ASP A 111 -3.47 -8.76 1.80
CA ASP A 111 -3.66 -8.04 3.06
C ASP A 111 -2.36 -7.27 3.34
N TYR A 112 -2.45 -5.94 3.32
CA TYR A 112 -1.38 -5.07 3.80
C TYR A 112 -1.85 -4.48 5.10
N GLU A 113 -1.13 -4.79 6.16
CA GLU A 113 -1.31 -4.21 7.48
C GLU A 113 -0.01 -3.54 7.91
N TYR A 114 -0.15 -2.41 8.56
CA TYR A 114 0.93 -1.82 9.36
C TYR A 114 0.44 -1.72 10.78
N VAL A 115 1.12 -2.49 11.64
CA VAL A 115 0.80 -2.66 13.04
C VAL A 115 1.87 -1.94 13.84
N ILE A 116 1.43 -1.03 14.69
CA ILE A 116 2.33 -0.21 15.48
C ILE A 116 1.93 -0.29 16.95
N PRO A 117 2.85 -0.67 17.84
CA PRO A 117 2.59 -0.58 19.27
C PRO A 117 2.45 0.89 19.67
N VAL A 118 1.34 1.19 20.34
CA VAL A 118 1.06 2.49 20.94
C VAL A 118 0.92 2.34 22.45
N GLY A 119 1.11 3.43 23.19
CA GLY A 119 0.94 3.42 24.65
C GLY A 119 -0.52 3.22 25.06
N ASP A 120 -0.88 3.66 26.26
CA ASP A 120 -2.27 3.65 26.73
C ASP A 120 -3.13 4.62 25.90
N VAL A 121 -3.64 4.13 24.77
CA VAL A 121 -4.50 4.84 23.84
C VAL A 121 -5.89 4.20 23.90
N ILE A 122 -6.92 5.02 24.08
CA ILE A 122 -8.31 4.57 24.06
C ILE A 122 -9.13 5.36 23.04
N GLY A 123 -10.22 4.75 22.58
CA GLY A 123 -11.16 5.36 21.65
C GLY A 123 -11.14 4.68 20.28
N SER A 124 -11.63 5.39 19.27
CA SER A 124 -11.79 4.85 17.92
C SER A 124 -11.62 5.93 16.88
N ILE A 125 -11.01 5.58 15.75
CA ILE A 125 -10.93 6.44 14.57
C ILE A 125 -11.91 5.88 13.54
N ASP A 126 -13.04 6.56 13.33
CA ASP A 126 -14.03 6.16 12.34
C ASP A 126 -14.02 7.12 11.14
N LYS A 127 -13.19 6.76 10.15
CA LYS A 127 -13.05 7.51 8.90
C LYS A 127 -14.38 7.65 8.14
N SER A 128 -15.34 6.76 8.35
CA SER A 128 -16.64 6.81 7.67
C SER A 128 -17.51 7.97 8.16
N LYS A 129 -17.31 8.39 9.42
CA LYS A 129 -18.03 9.51 10.04
C LYS A 129 -17.33 10.83 9.81
N ASN A 130 -16.01 10.87 10.00
CA ASN A 130 -15.24 12.09 9.92
C ASN A 130 -13.77 11.81 9.56
N THR A 131 -13.15 12.71 8.80
CA THR A 131 -11.72 12.66 8.49
C THR A 131 -10.87 13.46 9.47
N THR A 132 -11.50 14.18 10.40
CA THR A 132 -10.78 14.94 11.42
C THR A 132 -10.65 14.10 12.68
N VAL A 133 -9.42 13.85 13.10
CA VAL A 133 -9.09 13.10 14.31
C VAL A 133 -8.67 14.08 15.39
N LYS A 134 -9.21 13.86 16.59
CA LYS A 134 -8.90 14.62 17.80
C LYS A 134 -8.14 13.73 18.77
N VAL A 135 -7.06 14.25 19.32
CA VAL A 135 -6.19 13.59 20.29
C VAL A 135 -6.14 14.44 21.56
N LEU A 136 -6.41 13.83 22.70
CA LEU A 136 -6.43 14.47 24.01
C LEU A 136 -5.65 13.65 25.03
N LYS A 137 -4.76 14.30 25.80
CA LYS A 137 -4.10 13.69 26.95
C LYS A 137 -4.91 13.94 28.22
N GLN A 138 -5.29 12.87 28.92
CA GLN A 138 -5.91 12.92 30.26
C GLN A 138 -5.18 11.97 31.21
N GLY A 139 -4.40 12.53 32.12
CA GLY A 139 -3.52 11.77 33.02
C GLY A 139 -2.55 10.89 32.22
N ASN A 140 -2.56 9.57 32.48
CA ASN A 140 -1.68 8.64 31.77
C ASN A 140 -2.23 8.16 30.42
N VAL A 141 -3.47 8.48 30.07
CA VAL A 141 -4.15 7.93 28.88
C VAL A 141 -4.24 8.96 27.76
N VAL A 142 -4.05 8.51 26.52
CA VAL A 142 -4.32 9.27 25.29
C VAL A 142 -5.69 8.86 24.75
N ILE A 143 -6.57 9.82 24.53
CA ILE A 143 -7.93 9.60 24.02
C ILE A 143 -7.97 10.05 22.56
N VAL A 144 -8.50 9.18 21.69
CA VAL A 144 -8.62 9.43 20.25
C VAL A 144 -10.08 9.34 19.82
N SER A 145 -10.51 10.31 19.01
CA SER A 145 -11.89 10.36 18.48
C SER A 145 -11.97 11.05 17.13
N THR A 146 -13.06 10.81 16.40
CA THR A 146 -13.42 11.42 15.10
C THR A 146 -14.78 12.10 15.19
#